data_AF-A0A818WJ35-F1
#
_entry.id   AF-A0A818WJ35-F1
#
_cell.length_a   1.000
_cell.length_b   1.000
_cell.length_c   1.000
_cell.angle_alpha   90.00
_cell.angle_beta   90.00
_cell.angle_gamma   90.00
#
_symmetry.space_group_name_H-M   'P 1'
#
loop_
_entity.id
_entity.type
_entity.pdbx_description
1 polymer ?
#
loop_
_entity_poly.entity_id
_entity_poly.type
_entity_poly.pdbx_seq_one_letter_code
_entity_poly.pdbx_strand_id
1 'polypeptide(L)'
;MAKICIILQLIILSLAIENTRAVSSPLAPFTTYKHSIELLKNVADLWWTVDENQREITFELHIKTIGWIALGISSAGGMKGADIGVGWVDETGSVHIQDRYAFANGRPMIDNTTIDWFALQGREASGWTAIQFKRLLDTCDIMDVPIKSGTNNLIFAYGLADPSPSGPNGEISYHENRRGSRTLPLRSYADPPSEETFAGLDYFEFRLNNYVVPPAETTYHCKIYKAPSNYSVKRHAIGHKTIVDSANLDLVHHLLMYECDPTAQFDDNNLPDGSCDTISQQLAPCASNIATGWAVGGDYTVAFPEEAGYPVGGNFPIKYYLVQMHYDNPNQLSNRTDSSGIRFYIGKELRQYDLGYLTLGADSSAIGLAIPPKVERFIVDSYCSADATMNFPEEGITIVSAFPHTHLQGKL
;
A
#
# COMPACT_ATOMS: atom_id res chain seq x y z
N MET A 1 -44.11 -11.91 -46.66
CA MET A 1 -44.10 -10.80 -45.67
C MET A 1 -42.82 -10.94 -44.85
N ALA A 2 -41.81 -10.11 -45.15
CA ALA A 2 -40.55 -10.10 -44.42
C ALA A 2 -40.75 -9.38 -43.08
N LYS A 3 -40.43 -10.05 -41.97
CA LYS A 3 -40.41 -9.43 -40.64
C LYS A 3 -39.04 -8.78 -40.43
N ILE A 4 -39.03 -7.45 -40.47
CA ILE A 4 -37.89 -6.61 -40.14
C ILE A 4 -37.71 -6.66 -38.60
N CYS A 5 -36.52 -7.07 -38.16
CA CYS A 5 -36.11 -7.01 -36.76
C CYS A 5 -35.26 -5.75 -36.59
N ILE A 6 -35.79 -4.74 -35.90
CA ILE A 6 -35.06 -3.49 -35.58
C ILE A 6 -34.31 -3.75 -34.27
N ILE A 7 -32.97 -3.83 -34.34
CA ILE A 7 -32.11 -3.82 -33.16
C ILE A 7 -31.97 -2.37 -32.72
N LEU A 8 -32.63 -2.01 -31.61
CA LEU A 8 -32.47 -0.74 -30.95
C LEU A 8 -31.15 -0.78 -30.16
N GLN A 9 -30.06 -0.26 -30.73
CA GLN A 9 -28.82 -0.02 -29.97
C GLN A 9 -29.04 1.19 -29.06
N LEU A 10 -29.43 0.92 -27.80
CA LEU A 10 -29.26 1.88 -26.71
C LEU A 10 -27.75 1.96 -26.41
N ILE A 11 -27.13 3.06 -26.86
CA ILE A 11 -25.83 3.48 -26.35
C ILE A 11 -26.09 4.00 -24.93
N ILE A 12 -26.06 3.11 -23.95
CA ILE A 12 -25.90 3.51 -22.56
C ILE A 12 -24.45 3.97 -22.46
N LEU A 13 -24.26 5.28 -22.42
CA LEU A 13 -23.01 5.89 -22.02
C LEU A 13 -22.82 5.52 -20.54
N SER A 14 -22.24 4.34 -20.27
CA SER A 14 -21.74 4.01 -18.96
C SER A 14 -20.57 4.95 -18.70
N LEU A 15 -20.84 6.05 -18.01
CA LEU A 15 -19.81 6.70 -17.22
C LEU A 15 -19.40 5.66 -16.18
N ALA A 16 -18.41 4.84 -16.54
CA ALA A 16 -17.58 4.15 -15.57
C ALA A 16 -16.96 5.28 -14.74
N ILE A 17 -17.53 5.52 -13.57
CA ILE A 17 -16.81 6.19 -12.50
C ILE A 17 -15.76 5.15 -12.10
N GLU A 18 -14.66 5.10 -12.86
CA GLU A 18 -13.43 4.53 -12.34
C GLU A 18 -13.20 5.27 -11.03
N ASN A 19 -13.11 4.52 -9.93
CA ASN A 19 -12.58 5.03 -8.68
C ASN A 19 -11.11 5.36 -8.94
N THR A 20 -10.85 6.45 -9.65
CA THR A 20 -9.53 7.02 -9.84
C THR A 20 -9.08 7.42 -8.45
N ARG A 21 -8.03 6.76 -7.94
CA ARG A 21 -7.26 7.26 -6.80
C ARG A 21 -7.06 8.76 -7.03
N ALA A 22 -7.58 9.58 -6.11
CA ALA A 22 -7.79 11.00 -6.32
C ALA A 22 -6.45 11.74 -6.51
N VAL A 23 -6.01 11.84 -7.77
CA VAL A 23 -4.94 12.72 -8.21
C VAL A 23 -5.51 14.13 -8.37
N SER A 24 -4.71 15.14 -8.03
CA SER A 24 -5.17 16.52 -7.91
C SER A 24 -4.91 17.39 -9.15
N SER A 25 -4.00 16.96 -10.01
CA SER A 25 -3.60 17.66 -11.22
C SER A 25 -4.77 17.76 -12.21
N PRO A 26 -5.03 18.96 -12.77
CA PRO A 26 -6.04 19.12 -13.81
C PRO A 26 -5.58 18.59 -15.18
N LEU A 27 -4.31 18.17 -15.30
CA LEU A 27 -3.75 17.68 -16.54
C LEU A 27 -3.93 16.16 -16.66
N ALA A 28 -4.42 15.68 -17.80
CA ALA A 28 -4.53 14.25 -18.09
C ALA A 28 -3.14 13.64 -18.31
N PRO A 29 -2.84 12.44 -17.79
CA PRO A 29 -1.59 11.74 -18.07
C PRO A 29 -1.33 11.58 -19.58
N PHE A 30 -0.07 11.63 -20.02
CA PHE A 30 0.30 11.49 -21.42
C PHE A 30 -0.05 10.11 -22.00
N THR A 31 -0.04 9.08 -21.15
CA THR A 31 -0.34 7.69 -21.52
C THR A 31 -1.14 7.01 -20.43
N THR A 32 -1.60 5.78 -20.68
CA THR A 32 -2.19 4.95 -19.63
C THR A 32 -1.09 4.39 -18.73
N TYR A 33 -1.31 4.45 -17.41
CA TYR A 33 -0.41 3.89 -16.41
C TYR A 33 -1.16 2.87 -15.56
N LYS A 34 -0.44 1.83 -15.14
CA LYS A 34 -0.95 0.83 -14.19
C LYS A 34 -1.20 1.39 -12.79
N HIS A 35 -0.37 2.35 -12.36
CA HIS A 35 -0.42 2.84 -11.00
C HIS A 35 -0.39 4.37 -10.94
N SER A 36 -1.03 4.91 -9.90
CA SER A 36 -1.05 6.34 -9.59
C SER A 36 -1.13 6.59 -8.09
N ILE A 37 -0.62 7.75 -7.66
CA ILE A 37 -0.69 8.24 -6.29
C ILE A 37 -0.57 9.78 -6.22
N GLU A 38 -1.27 10.38 -5.27
CA GLU A 38 -1.02 11.77 -4.86
C GLU A 38 0.18 11.82 -3.90
N LEU A 39 1.34 12.33 -4.37
CA LEU A 39 2.55 12.46 -3.56
C LEU A 39 2.42 13.55 -2.50
N LEU A 40 1.82 14.68 -2.86
CA LEU A 40 1.56 15.80 -1.96
C LEU A 40 0.20 16.40 -2.28
N LYS A 41 -0.64 16.48 -1.23
CA LYS A 41 -2.04 16.90 -1.35
C LYS A 41 -2.18 18.20 -2.15
N ASN A 42 -2.92 18.14 -3.26
CA ASN A 42 -3.19 19.25 -4.19
C ASN A 42 -1.95 19.90 -4.84
N VAL A 43 -0.80 19.22 -4.84
CA VAL A 43 0.48 19.80 -5.29
C VAL A 43 1.27 18.87 -6.20
N ALA A 44 1.33 17.57 -5.91
CA ALA A 44 2.15 16.64 -6.67
C ALA A 44 1.47 15.29 -6.83
N ASP A 45 1.41 14.80 -8.07
CA ASP A 45 0.84 13.52 -8.44
C ASP A 45 1.87 12.72 -9.26
N LEU A 46 1.87 11.40 -9.06
CA LEU A 46 2.78 10.48 -9.73
C LEU A 46 2.01 9.31 -10.33
N TRP A 47 2.34 8.99 -11.57
CA TRP A 47 1.93 7.77 -12.25
C TRP A 47 3.16 6.95 -12.62
N TRP A 48 3.04 5.63 -12.65
CA TRP A 48 4.12 4.78 -13.13
C TRP A 48 3.65 3.45 -13.72
N THR A 49 4.50 2.85 -14.54
CA THR A 49 4.36 1.50 -15.08
C THR A 49 5.74 0.90 -15.29
N VAL A 50 5.86 -0.39 -15.01
CA VAL A 50 7.09 -1.16 -15.19
C VAL A 50 6.92 -2.10 -16.37
N ASP A 51 7.89 -2.10 -17.28
CA ASP A 51 8.08 -3.14 -18.28
C ASP A 51 9.18 -4.10 -17.77
N GLU A 52 8.76 -5.23 -17.20
CA GLU A 52 9.69 -6.24 -16.68
C GLU A 52 10.48 -6.95 -17.80
N ASN A 53 9.98 -6.96 -19.05
CA ASN A 53 10.71 -7.56 -20.18
C ASN A 53 11.88 -6.67 -20.63
N GLN A 54 11.62 -5.36 -20.74
CA GLN A 54 12.64 -4.36 -21.08
C GLN A 54 13.49 -3.96 -19.86
N ARG A 55 13.05 -4.34 -18.66
CA ARG A 55 13.63 -3.92 -17.37
C ARG A 55 13.68 -2.40 -17.23
N GLU A 56 12.56 -1.75 -17.56
CA GLU A 56 12.43 -0.30 -17.55
C GLU A 56 11.21 0.13 -16.72
N ILE A 57 11.30 1.33 -16.16
CA ILE A 57 10.18 2.01 -15.52
C ILE A 57 9.93 3.35 -16.20
N THR A 58 8.66 3.67 -16.42
CA THR A 58 8.23 4.98 -16.89
C THR A 58 7.39 5.63 -15.81
N PHE A 59 7.78 6.83 -15.40
CA PHE A 59 7.06 7.69 -14.48
C PHE A 59 6.44 8.87 -15.24
N GLU A 60 5.32 9.39 -14.77
CA GLU A 60 4.87 10.73 -15.09
C GLU A 60 4.61 11.47 -13.79
N LEU A 61 5.30 12.60 -13.63
CA LEU A 61 5.25 13.43 -12.43
C LEU A 61 4.61 14.76 -12.82
N HIS A 62 3.50 15.09 -12.16
CA HIS A 62 2.87 16.39 -12.24
C HIS A 62 3.13 17.14 -10.95
N ILE A 63 3.66 18.35 -11.03
CA ILE A 63 3.78 19.24 -9.87
C ILE A 63 3.21 20.61 -10.20
N LYS A 64 2.48 21.18 -9.24
CA LYS A 64 1.91 22.53 -9.30
C LYS A 64 3.01 23.60 -9.18
N THR A 65 3.73 23.78 -10.27
CA THR A 65 4.77 24.79 -10.45
C THR A 65 4.87 25.19 -11.93
N ILE A 66 5.70 26.20 -12.21
CA ILE A 66 6.11 26.64 -13.55
C ILE A 66 7.63 26.62 -13.71
N GLY A 67 8.25 25.63 -13.06
CA GLY A 67 9.69 25.55 -12.90
C GLY A 67 10.15 24.10 -12.90
N TRP A 68 11.41 23.89 -12.55
CA TRP A 68 11.95 22.53 -12.52
C TRP A 68 11.24 21.63 -11.51
N ILE A 69 11.10 20.36 -11.87
CA ILE A 69 10.62 19.26 -11.04
C ILE A 69 11.67 18.16 -10.99
N ALA A 70 11.76 17.46 -9.86
CA ALA A 70 12.70 16.37 -9.68
C ALA A 70 12.02 15.15 -9.07
N LEU A 71 12.44 13.98 -9.55
CA LEU A 71 12.12 12.68 -8.98
C LEU A 71 13.44 11.96 -8.70
N GLY A 72 13.55 11.29 -7.56
CA GLY A 72 14.73 10.50 -7.26
C GLY A 72 14.44 9.22 -6.49
N ILE A 73 15.31 8.23 -6.69
CA ILE A 73 15.35 6.99 -5.93
C ILE A 73 16.37 7.16 -4.80
N SER A 74 15.98 6.79 -3.58
CA SER A 74 16.82 6.94 -2.39
C SER A 74 16.86 5.65 -1.59
N SER A 75 18.06 5.29 -1.12
CA SER A 75 18.23 4.15 -0.21
C SER A 75 17.58 4.39 1.17
N ALA A 76 17.59 5.63 1.65
CA ALA A 76 17.12 5.99 3.00
C ALA A 76 15.91 6.94 3.04
N GLY A 77 15.37 7.32 1.88
CA GLY A 77 14.27 8.29 1.76
C GLY A 77 14.69 9.76 1.96
N GLY A 78 15.99 10.03 2.03
CA GLY A 78 16.58 11.37 2.09
C GLY A 78 17.46 11.68 0.87
N MET A 79 18.04 12.89 0.81
CA MET A 79 18.84 13.32 -0.34
C MET A 79 20.18 12.58 -0.44
N LYS A 80 20.88 12.38 0.68
CA LYS A 80 22.19 11.73 0.66
C LYS A 80 22.10 10.33 0.06
N GLY A 81 22.87 10.08 -0.99
CA GLY A 81 22.90 8.83 -1.75
C GLY A 81 21.71 8.63 -2.67
N ALA A 82 21.01 9.70 -3.05
CA ALA A 82 19.89 9.63 -3.97
C ALA A 82 20.33 9.89 -5.42
N ASP A 83 19.72 9.11 -6.31
CA ASP A 83 19.82 9.12 -7.75
C ASP A 83 18.58 9.87 -8.30
N ILE A 84 18.78 10.96 -9.04
CA ILE A 84 17.77 12.01 -9.25
C ILE A 84 17.72 12.48 -10.70
N GLY A 85 16.57 12.30 -11.34
CA GLY A 85 16.22 13.00 -12.58
C GLY A 85 15.60 14.36 -12.28
N VAL A 86 16.19 15.44 -12.82
CA VAL A 86 15.63 16.81 -12.76
C VAL A 86 15.23 17.26 -14.15
N GLY A 87 13.97 17.69 -14.32
CA GLY A 87 13.49 18.18 -15.60
C GLY A 87 12.68 19.47 -15.52
N TRP A 88 12.58 20.18 -16.63
CA TRP A 88 11.77 21.40 -16.79
C TRP A 88 11.33 21.57 -18.24
N VAL A 89 10.38 22.48 -18.49
CA VAL A 89 9.88 22.81 -19.82
C VAL A 89 10.17 24.28 -20.08
N ASP A 90 11.07 24.56 -21.02
CA ASP A 90 11.47 25.95 -21.27
C ASP A 90 10.38 26.79 -21.96
N GLU A 91 10.65 28.09 -22.12
CA GLU A 91 9.73 29.04 -22.76
C GLU A 91 9.35 28.67 -24.21
N THR A 92 10.13 27.81 -24.88
CA THR A 92 9.82 27.31 -26.24
C THR A 92 8.92 26.07 -26.22
N GLY A 93 8.64 25.52 -25.04
CA GLY A 93 7.95 24.24 -24.85
C GLY A 93 8.89 23.03 -24.95
N SER A 94 10.21 23.24 -25.01
CA SER A 94 11.17 22.15 -25.09
C SER A 94 11.45 21.57 -23.70
N VAL A 95 11.50 20.25 -23.61
CA VAL A 95 11.73 19.54 -22.37
C VAL A 95 13.22 19.33 -22.17
N HIS A 96 13.70 19.67 -20.99
CA HIS A 96 15.09 19.46 -20.58
C HIS A 96 15.13 18.48 -19.41
N ILE A 97 16.19 17.67 -19.37
CA ILE A 97 16.44 16.76 -18.26
C ILE A 97 17.93 16.74 -17.92
N GLN A 98 18.21 16.55 -16.63
CA GLN A 98 19.53 16.34 -16.10
C GLN A 98 19.50 15.13 -15.17
N ASP A 99 20.45 14.24 -15.40
CA ASP A 99 20.79 13.20 -14.45
C ASP A 99 21.69 13.77 -13.34
N ARG A 100 21.36 13.47 -12.09
CA ARG A 100 22.04 14.05 -10.93
C ARG A 100 22.15 13.07 -9.77
N TYR A 101 23.28 13.10 -9.10
CA TYR A 101 23.53 12.35 -7.87
C TYR A 101 23.78 13.24 -6.66
N ALA A 102 23.18 12.88 -5.53
CA ALA A 102 23.24 13.65 -4.30
C ALA A 102 24.19 13.03 -3.26
N PHE A 103 25.45 13.48 -3.23
CA PHE A 103 26.46 13.01 -2.28
C PHE A 103 26.16 13.36 -0.80
N ALA A 104 25.32 14.37 -0.56
CA ALA A 104 24.95 14.86 0.76
C ALA A 104 23.58 15.56 0.72
N ASN A 105 23.14 16.08 1.87
CA ASN A 105 21.99 16.98 1.95
C ASN A 105 22.38 18.38 1.43
N GLY A 106 22.55 18.49 0.12
CA GLY A 106 22.96 19.69 -0.59
C GLY A 106 22.56 19.60 -2.06
N ARG A 107 23.02 20.55 -2.88
CA ARG A 107 22.72 20.56 -4.32
C ARG A 107 23.26 19.27 -4.96
N PRO A 108 22.40 18.44 -5.61
CA PRO A 108 22.85 17.28 -6.36
C PRO A 108 23.79 17.68 -7.51
N MET A 109 24.88 16.95 -7.68
CA MET A 109 25.82 17.18 -8.78
C MET A 109 25.30 16.52 -10.05
N ILE A 110 25.65 17.05 -11.22
CA ILE A 110 25.35 16.37 -12.49
C ILE A 110 26.09 15.04 -12.48
N ASP A 111 25.35 13.98 -12.77
CA ASP A 111 25.95 12.70 -13.10
C ASP A 111 26.43 12.73 -14.55
N ASN A 112 27.72 12.48 -14.73
CA ASN A 112 28.36 12.49 -16.04
C ASN A 112 29.08 11.17 -16.35
N THR A 113 28.94 10.14 -15.51
CA THR A 113 29.45 8.80 -15.82
C THR A 113 28.56 8.13 -16.85
N THR A 114 27.27 8.01 -16.56
CA THR A 114 26.23 7.61 -17.49
C THR A 114 25.01 8.52 -17.35
N ILE A 115 24.19 8.58 -18.40
CA ILE A 115 22.90 9.27 -18.36
C ILE A 115 21.86 8.17 -18.33
N ASP A 116 21.17 8.05 -17.20
CA ASP A 116 20.27 6.97 -16.87
C ASP A 116 18.81 7.44 -16.79
N TRP A 117 18.62 8.73 -16.52
CA TRP A 117 17.32 9.39 -16.60
C TRP A 117 17.06 10.04 -17.96
N PHE A 118 15.90 9.72 -18.53
CA PHE A 118 15.43 10.28 -19.79
C PHE A 118 14.07 10.95 -19.63
N ALA A 119 13.87 12.09 -20.31
CA ALA A 119 12.55 12.67 -20.49
C ALA A 119 12.00 12.26 -21.85
N LEU A 120 10.84 11.61 -21.86
CA LEU A 120 10.16 11.23 -23.09
C LEU A 120 9.36 12.41 -23.67
N GLN A 121 8.72 13.17 -22.78
CA GLN A 121 7.93 14.36 -23.10
C GLN A 121 7.59 15.13 -21.82
N GLY A 122 7.09 16.34 -21.99
CA GLY A 122 6.77 17.23 -20.90
C GLY A 122 5.94 18.41 -21.40
N ARG A 123 5.17 19.00 -20.49
CA ARG A 123 4.33 20.17 -20.77
C ARG A 123 4.19 21.03 -19.54
N GLU A 124 4.07 22.33 -19.76
CA GLU A 124 3.63 23.28 -18.75
C GLU A 124 2.28 23.86 -19.11
N ALA A 125 1.29 23.66 -18.24
CA ALA A 125 -0.07 24.12 -18.48
C ALA A 125 -0.81 24.32 -17.15
N SER A 126 -1.65 25.36 -17.08
CA SER A 126 -2.51 25.62 -15.92
C SER A 126 -1.76 25.78 -14.58
N GLY A 127 -0.50 26.23 -14.62
CA GLY A 127 0.36 26.35 -13.43
C GLY A 127 0.91 25.01 -12.91
N TRP A 128 0.99 24.01 -13.78
CA TRP A 128 1.57 22.70 -13.52
C TRP A 128 2.66 22.38 -14.55
N THR A 129 3.77 21.84 -14.07
CA THR A 129 4.80 21.21 -14.88
C THR A 129 4.59 19.69 -14.80
N ALA A 130 4.46 19.06 -15.96
CA ALA A 130 4.26 17.62 -16.11
C ALA A 130 5.38 17.04 -16.98
N ILE A 131 6.11 16.05 -16.48
CA ILE A 131 7.19 15.40 -17.24
C ILE A 131 7.08 13.88 -17.12
N GLN A 132 7.24 13.21 -18.25
CA GLN A 132 7.34 11.76 -18.35
C GLN A 132 8.81 11.34 -18.30
N PHE A 133 9.23 10.74 -17.19
CA PHE A 133 10.58 10.23 -16.95
C PHE A 133 10.66 8.75 -17.30
N LYS A 134 11.79 8.31 -17.83
CA LYS A 134 12.10 6.90 -18.10
C LYS A 134 13.48 6.56 -17.55
N ARG A 135 13.61 5.37 -16.95
CA ARG A 135 14.86 4.84 -16.40
C ARG A 135 14.87 3.31 -16.46
N LEU A 136 16.06 2.71 -16.56
CA LEU A 136 16.22 1.27 -16.34
C LEU A 136 15.97 0.92 -14.85
N LEU A 137 15.51 -0.31 -14.59
CA LEU A 137 15.34 -0.80 -13.22
C LEU A 137 16.68 -0.95 -12.50
N ASP A 138 17.73 -1.31 -13.23
CA ASP A 138 19.10 -1.41 -12.75
C ASP A 138 20.02 -0.97 -13.88
N THR A 139 20.76 0.10 -13.64
CA THR A 139 21.64 0.76 -14.62
C THR A 139 23.06 0.26 -14.52
N CYS A 140 23.39 -0.46 -13.44
CA CYS A 140 24.74 -0.90 -13.10
C CYS A 140 25.75 0.25 -12.91
N ASP A 141 25.30 1.50 -12.76
CA ASP A 141 26.12 2.63 -12.29
C ASP A 141 26.23 2.56 -10.75
N ILE A 142 27.44 2.83 -10.24
CA ILE A 142 27.76 2.90 -8.81
C ILE A 142 27.10 4.10 -8.10
N MET A 143 26.73 5.15 -8.85
CA MET A 143 26.03 6.32 -8.33
C MET A 143 24.51 6.13 -8.34
N ASP A 144 24.04 5.04 -8.93
CA ASP A 144 22.61 4.77 -9.08
C ASP A 144 22.03 3.88 -8.01
N VAL A 145 20.75 4.09 -7.72
CA VAL A 145 19.99 3.24 -6.80
C VAL A 145 19.11 2.28 -7.60
N PRO A 146 19.39 0.97 -7.60
CA PRO A 146 18.59 0.01 -8.34
C PRO A 146 17.18 -0.09 -7.76
N ILE A 147 16.18 -0.15 -8.63
CA ILE A 147 14.77 -0.34 -8.30
C ILE A 147 14.53 -1.84 -8.10
N LYS A 148 14.47 -2.23 -6.83
CA LYS A 148 14.30 -3.63 -6.44
C LYS A 148 12.83 -3.98 -6.29
N SER A 149 12.54 -5.27 -6.36
CA SER A 149 11.24 -5.77 -5.92
C SER A 149 11.01 -5.46 -4.45
N GLY A 150 9.76 -5.21 -4.07
CA GLY A 150 9.40 -4.70 -2.75
C GLY A 150 9.37 -3.16 -2.72
N THR A 151 9.62 -2.58 -1.55
CA THR A 151 9.49 -1.14 -1.33
C THR A 151 10.75 -0.37 -1.73
N ASN A 152 10.53 0.76 -2.42
CA ASN A 152 11.57 1.70 -2.85
C ASN A 152 11.24 3.07 -2.27
N ASN A 153 12.24 3.82 -1.79
CA ASN A 153 11.99 5.18 -1.33
C ASN A 153 12.17 6.15 -2.49
N LEU A 154 11.12 6.90 -2.76
CA LEU A 154 11.11 8.02 -3.68
C LEU A 154 11.25 9.32 -2.92
N ILE A 155 11.99 10.25 -3.52
CA ILE A 155 12.03 11.65 -3.13
C ILE A 155 11.58 12.50 -4.31
N PHE A 156 10.92 13.62 -4.04
CA PHE A 156 10.59 14.60 -5.05
C PHE A 156 10.86 16.01 -4.51
N ALA A 157 11.16 16.92 -5.43
CA ALA A 157 11.36 18.34 -5.12
C ALA A 157 11.00 19.19 -6.34
N TYR A 158 10.74 20.48 -6.11
CA TYR A 158 10.47 21.41 -7.20
C TYR A 158 10.92 22.84 -6.89
N GLY A 159 11.32 23.54 -7.95
CA GLY A 159 11.59 24.97 -7.96
C GLY A 159 10.40 25.77 -8.47
N LEU A 160 10.44 27.09 -8.27
CA LEU A 160 9.43 28.03 -8.77
C LEU A 160 9.78 28.63 -10.14
N ALA A 161 10.98 28.32 -10.66
CA ALA A 161 11.47 28.81 -11.93
C ALA A 161 12.43 27.79 -12.53
N ASP A 162 12.57 27.83 -13.85
CA ASP A 162 13.50 26.99 -14.58
C ASP A 162 14.97 27.30 -14.25
N PRO A 163 15.88 26.32 -14.41
CA PRO A 163 17.31 26.55 -14.26
C PRO A 163 17.80 27.60 -15.26
N SER A 164 18.63 28.55 -14.80
CA SER A 164 19.19 29.57 -15.67
C SER A 164 20.17 28.96 -16.69
N PRO A 165 20.04 29.23 -18.00
CA PRO A 165 20.99 28.78 -19.02
C PRO A 165 22.41 29.35 -18.82
N SER A 166 22.52 30.49 -18.12
CA SER A 166 23.77 31.21 -17.87
C SER A 166 24.48 30.83 -16.57
N GLY A 167 23.86 30.01 -15.71
CA GLY A 167 24.53 29.48 -14.52
C GLY A 167 25.49 28.35 -14.89
N PRO A 168 26.62 28.15 -14.15
CA PRO A 168 27.47 27.00 -14.39
C PRO A 168 26.64 25.71 -14.22
N ASN A 169 26.50 24.97 -15.32
CA ASN A 169 25.82 23.66 -15.38
C ASN A 169 24.30 23.67 -15.06
N GLY A 170 23.57 24.73 -15.47
CA GLY A 170 22.11 24.79 -15.31
C GLY A 170 21.72 24.74 -13.83
N GLU A 171 22.06 25.80 -13.10
CA GLU A 171 21.89 25.86 -11.65
C GLU A 171 20.42 25.70 -11.25
N ILE A 172 20.12 24.56 -10.63
CA ILE A 172 18.85 24.34 -9.97
C ILE A 172 18.80 25.17 -8.67
N SER A 173 17.74 25.97 -8.55
CA SER A 173 17.44 26.78 -7.37
C SER A 173 17.15 25.89 -6.15
N TYR A 174 17.28 26.43 -4.94
CA TYR A 174 16.94 25.66 -3.75
C TYR A 174 15.42 25.46 -3.64
N HIS A 175 14.99 24.22 -3.37
CA HIS A 175 13.58 23.87 -3.26
C HIS A 175 12.93 24.32 -1.92
N GLU A 176 13.70 24.72 -0.90
CA GLU A 176 13.16 25.03 0.42
C GLU A 176 12.25 23.88 0.96
N ASN A 177 11.01 24.19 1.35
CA ASN A 177 10.03 23.22 1.83
C ASN A 177 9.24 22.55 0.68
N ARG A 178 9.53 22.85 -0.58
CA ARG A 178 8.88 22.28 -1.79
C ARG A 178 9.46 20.92 -2.14
N ARG A 179 9.34 19.98 -1.21
CA ARG A 179 9.88 18.62 -1.32
C ARG A 179 9.07 17.61 -0.52
N GLY A 180 9.29 16.33 -0.78
CA GLY A 180 8.76 15.25 0.04
C GLY A 180 9.39 13.90 -0.29
N SER A 181 8.97 12.88 0.45
CA SER A 181 9.38 11.50 0.22
C SER A 181 8.21 10.54 0.39
N ARG A 182 8.25 9.42 -0.34
CA ARG A 182 7.24 8.34 -0.29
C ARG A 182 7.91 7.00 -0.48
N THR A 183 7.47 5.98 0.26
CA THR A 183 7.94 4.60 0.09
C THR A 183 6.89 3.83 -0.70
N LEU A 184 7.22 3.39 -1.92
CA LEU A 184 6.28 2.75 -2.84
C LEU A 184 6.78 1.37 -3.32
N PRO A 185 5.89 0.39 -3.51
CA PRO A 185 6.22 -0.87 -4.18
C PRO A 185 6.23 -0.69 -5.70
N LEU A 186 7.27 -0.05 -6.23
CA LEU A 186 7.34 0.30 -7.66
C LEU A 186 7.23 -0.91 -8.60
N ARG A 187 7.76 -2.06 -8.17
CA ARG A 187 7.74 -3.34 -8.88
C ARG A 187 6.81 -4.34 -8.18
N SER A 188 5.54 -3.97 -7.98
CA SER A 188 4.56 -4.91 -7.40
C SER A 188 4.42 -6.13 -8.32
N TYR A 189 4.49 -7.34 -7.74
CA TYR A 189 4.43 -8.60 -8.49
C TYR A 189 3.05 -8.93 -9.05
N ALA A 190 1.99 -8.28 -8.53
CA ALA A 190 0.64 -8.43 -9.04
C ALA A 190 -0.10 -7.09 -8.90
N ASP A 191 -0.89 -6.77 -9.93
CA ASP A 191 -1.89 -5.71 -9.84
C ASP A 191 -2.96 -6.14 -8.81
N PRO A 192 -3.46 -5.22 -7.97
CA PRO A 192 -4.56 -5.55 -7.09
C PRO A 192 -5.76 -6.02 -7.94
N PRO A 193 -6.51 -7.03 -7.49
CA PRO A 193 -7.64 -7.54 -8.24
C PRO A 193 -8.66 -6.44 -8.49
N SER A 194 -9.20 -6.41 -9.71
CA SER A 194 -10.29 -5.51 -10.06
C SER A 194 -11.55 -5.82 -9.24
N GLU A 195 -12.44 -4.84 -9.05
CA GLU A 195 -13.74 -5.09 -8.41
C GLU A 195 -14.57 -6.14 -9.16
N GLU A 196 -14.38 -6.27 -10.48
CA GLU A 196 -15.05 -7.29 -11.31
C GLU A 196 -14.64 -8.72 -10.91
N THR A 197 -13.43 -8.91 -10.38
CA THR A 197 -12.92 -10.22 -9.95
C THR A 197 -13.85 -10.89 -8.93
N PHE A 198 -14.52 -10.09 -8.09
CA PHE A 198 -15.41 -10.59 -7.04
C PHE A 198 -16.89 -10.27 -7.30
N ALA A 199 -17.22 -9.75 -8.49
CA ALA A 199 -18.58 -9.36 -8.83
C ALA A 199 -19.53 -10.57 -8.80
N GLY A 200 -20.64 -10.42 -8.07
CA GLY A 200 -21.68 -11.45 -7.95
C GLY A 200 -21.32 -12.64 -7.06
N LEU A 201 -20.23 -12.58 -6.30
CA LEU A 201 -19.91 -13.57 -5.28
C LEU A 201 -20.63 -13.27 -3.97
N ASP A 202 -20.97 -14.33 -3.24
CA ASP A 202 -21.42 -14.22 -1.85
C ASP A 202 -20.28 -13.69 -0.97
N TYR A 203 -20.61 -13.04 0.15
CA TYR A 203 -19.61 -12.54 1.08
C TYR A 203 -20.11 -12.56 2.53
N PHE A 204 -19.18 -12.44 3.46
CA PHE A 204 -19.47 -12.10 4.85
C PHE A 204 -18.55 -10.98 5.31
N GLU A 205 -18.94 -10.25 6.36
CA GLU A 205 -18.21 -9.08 6.85
C GLU A 205 -18.08 -9.09 8.37
N PHE A 206 -16.98 -8.51 8.83
CA PHE A 206 -16.78 -8.12 10.22
C PHE A 206 -16.58 -6.60 10.25
N ARG A 207 -17.62 -5.88 10.66
CA ARG A 207 -17.66 -4.41 10.63
C ARG A 207 -18.12 -3.83 11.95
N LEU A 208 -17.49 -2.72 12.31
CA LEU A 208 -18.00 -1.85 13.36
C LEU A 208 -19.34 -1.26 12.94
N ASN A 209 -20.16 -0.91 13.93
CA ASN A 209 -21.48 -0.35 13.70
C ASN A 209 -21.58 1.01 14.37
N ASN A 210 -21.37 2.08 13.59
CA ASN A 210 -21.42 3.47 14.06
C ASN A 210 -20.58 3.70 15.33
N TYR A 211 -19.40 3.09 15.40
CA TYR A 211 -18.50 3.23 16.54
C TYR A 211 -18.06 4.69 16.67
N VAL A 212 -18.24 5.28 17.85
CA VAL A 212 -17.79 6.65 18.11
C VAL A 212 -16.31 6.62 18.46
N VAL A 213 -15.46 7.13 17.56
CA VAL A 213 -14.01 7.19 17.77
C VAL A 213 -13.71 8.20 18.88
N PRO A 214 -13.01 7.80 19.96
CA PRO A 214 -12.62 8.71 21.03
C PRO A 214 -11.71 9.83 20.52
N PRO A 215 -11.80 11.04 21.10
CA PRO A 215 -10.86 12.13 20.83
C PRO A 215 -9.53 11.90 21.58
N ALA A 216 -8.86 10.79 21.27
CA ALA A 216 -7.56 10.42 21.83
C ALA A 216 -6.55 10.25 20.70
N GLU A 217 -5.28 10.57 20.95
CA GLU A 217 -4.22 10.54 19.93
C GLU A 217 -4.11 9.17 19.24
N THR A 218 -4.18 8.09 20.03
CA THR A 218 -4.21 6.72 19.52
C THR A 218 -5.37 5.96 20.18
N THR A 219 -6.11 5.19 19.39
CA THR A 219 -7.15 4.30 19.91
C THR A 219 -7.04 2.92 19.27
N TYR A 220 -6.98 1.88 20.10
CA TYR A 220 -7.14 0.49 19.67
C TYR A 220 -8.51 -0.01 20.13
N HIS A 221 -9.39 -0.28 19.18
CA HIS A 221 -10.71 -0.81 19.42
C HIS A 221 -10.79 -2.27 18.98
N CYS A 222 -11.27 -3.14 19.85
CA CYS A 222 -11.31 -4.58 19.67
C CYS A 222 -12.73 -5.09 19.76
N LYS A 223 -13.11 -5.95 18.82
CA LYS A 223 -14.43 -6.59 18.81
C LYS A 223 -14.32 -8.05 18.38
N ILE A 224 -14.99 -8.91 19.14
CA ILE A 224 -15.15 -10.33 18.81
C ILE A 224 -16.36 -10.49 17.88
N TYR A 225 -16.15 -11.26 16.81
CA TYR A 225 -17.17 -11.66 15.86
C TYR A 225 -17.30 -13.17 15.86
N LYS A 226 -18.53 -13.66 15.71
CA LYS A 226 -18.79 -15.07 15.46
C LYS A 226 -18.58 -15.39 13.99
N ALA A 227 -18.04 -16.58 13.70
CA ALA A 227 -17.96 -17.10 12.35
C ALA A 227 -19.36 -17.17 11.69
N PRO A 228 -19.48 -16.96 10.36
CA PRO A 228 -20.77 -16.99 9.67
C PRO A 228 -21.46 -18.35 9.82
N SER A 229 -22.69 -18.35 10.36
CA SER A 229 -23.45 -19.57 10.65
C SER A 229 -24.23 -20.13 9.46
N ASN A 230 -24.28 -19.39 8.34
CA ASN A 230 -25.01 -19.77 7.13
C ASN A 230 -24.30 -20.84 6.30
N TYR A 231 -23.07 -21.22 6.64
CA TYR A 231 -22.28 -22.23 5.92
C TYR A 231 -22.27 -23.57 6.66
N SER A 232 -23.29 -24.40 6.43
CA SER A 232 -23.37 -25.76 7.00
C SER A 232 -22.34 -26.73 6.42
N VAL A 233 -21.78 -26.43 5.25
CA VAL A 233 -20.68 -27.14 4.61
C VAL A 233 -19.49 -26.20 4.47
N LYS A 234 -18.28 -26.77 4.38
CA LYS A 234 -17.05 -26.01 4.17
C LYS A 234 -17.13 -25.21 2.87
N ARG A 235 -16.72 -23.94 2.92
CA ARG A 235 -16.56 -23.03 1.79
C ARG A 235 -15.19 -22.37 1.86
N HIS A 236 -14.71 -21.85 0.74
CA HIS A 236 -13.47 -21.08 0.69
C HIS A 236 -13.78 -19.61 0.41
N ALA A 237 -13.28 -18.72 1.24
CA ALA A 237 -13.07 -17.35 0.82
C ALA A 237 -11.87 -17.31 -0.14
N ILE A 238 -11.99 -16.58 -1.24
CA ILE A 238 -10.97 -16.49 -2.32
C ILE A 238 -10.27 -15.13 -2.38
N GLY A 239 -10.60 -14.26 -1.44
CA GLY A 239 -10.04 -12.94 -1.29
C GLY A 239 -10.76 -12.18 -0.19
N HIS A 240 -10.21 -11.03 0.18
CA HIS A 240 -10.83 -10.12 1.13
C HIS A 240 -10.68 -8.66 0.69
N LYS A 241 -11.53 -7.81 1.27
CA LYS A 241 -11.48 -6.36 1.10
C LYS A 241 -11.58 -5.66 2.45
N THR A 242 -10.61 -4.82 2.76
CA THR A 242 -10.71 -3.85 3.84
C THR A 242 -11.67 -2.75 3.43
N ILE A 243 -12.68 -2.53 4.26
CA ILE A 243 -13.69 -1.48 4.09
C ILE A 243 -13.33 -0.38 5.07
N VAL A 244 -12.87 0.76 4.55
CA VAL A 244 -12.68 1.97 5.35
C VAL A 244 -13.80 2.94 5.03
N ASP A 245 -14.45 3.47 6.07
CA ASP A 245 -15.42 4.54 5.92
C ASP A 245 -14.73 5.74 5.26
N SER A 246 -15.28 6.18 4.12
CA SER A 246 -14.73 7.32 3.36
C SER A 246 -14.58 8.59 4.19
N ALA A 247 -15.40 8.74 5.24
CA ALA A 247 -15.31 9.86 6.15
C ALA A 247 -14.08 9.78 7.08
N ASN A 248 -13.42 8.63 7.23
CA ASN A 248 -12.36 8.35 8.20
C ASN A 248 -11.06 7.82 7.57
N LEU A 249 -10.84 8.09 6.28
CA LEU A 249 -9.57 7.77 5.59
C LEU A 249 -8.35 8.44 6.24
N ASP A 250 -8.57 9.53 7.00
CA ASP A 250 -7.57 10.25 7.78
C ASP A 250 -7.30 9.65 9.17
N LEU A 251 -8.18 8.77 9.68
CA LEU A 251 -8.11 8.23 11.05
C LEU A 251 -7.77 6.75 11.10
N VAL A 252 -8.34 5.92 10.22
CA VAL A 252 -8.14 4.46 10.25
C VAL A 252 -6.72 4.14 9.78
N HIS A 253 -5.85 3.74 10.71
CA HIS A 253 -4.43 3.53 10.45
C HIS A 253 -4.11 2.07 10.09
N HIS A 254 -4.68 1.10 10.81
CA HIS A 254 -4.62 -0.31 10.44
C HIS A 254 -5.78 -1.13 11.03
N LEU A 255 -6.01 -2.29 10.43
CA LEU A 255 -6.95 -3.32 10.86
C LEU A 255 -6.19 -4.65 10.97
N LEU A 256 -6.40 -5.39 12.05
CA LEU A 256 -5.93 -6.76 12.21
C LEU A 256 -7.11 -7.69 12.53
N MET A 257 -7.10 -8.87 11.92
CA MET A 257 -8.03 -9.96 12.22
C MET A 257 -7.25 -11.14 12.78
N TYR A 258 -7.70 -11.66 13.92
CA TYR A 258 -7.13 -12.81 14.58
C TYR A 258 -8.13 -13.97 14.59
N GLU A 259 -7.61 -15.18 14.48
CA GLU A 259 -8.37 -16.40 14.80
C GLU A 259 -8.28 -16.65 16.30
N CYS A 260 -9.43 -16.86 16.94
CA CYS A 260 -9.45 -17.32 18.32
C CYS A 260 -9.10 -18.81 18.40
N ASP A 261 -8.61 -19.24 19.57
CA ASP A 261 -8.42 -20.65 19.88
C ASP A 261 -9.69 -21.46 19.56
N PRO A 262 -9.60 -22.63 18.91
CA PRO A 262 -10.75 -23.49 18.58
C PRO A 262 -11.67 -23.83 19.77
N THR A 263 -11.11 -23.85 20.98
CA THR A 263 -11.80 -24.13 22.23
C THR A 263 -12.48 -22.91 22.85
N ALA A 264 -12.17 -21.69 22.37
CA ALA A 264 -12.72 -20.45 22.89
C ALA A 264 -14.26 -20.47 22.91
N GLN A 265 -14.84 -20.03 24.03
CA GLN A 265 -16.28 -19.91 24.23
C GLN A 265 -16.60 -18.49 24.67
N PHE A 266 -17.50 -17.83 23.94
CA PHE A 266 -18.06 -16.53 24.28
C PHE A 266 -19.58 -16.64 24.38
N ASP A 267 -20.23 -15.70 25.07
CA ASP A 267 -21.68 -15.53 24.99
C ASP A 267 -22.01 -14.83 23.66
N ASP A 268 -22.64 -15.57 22.74
CA ASP A 268 -23.03 -15.06 21.43
C ASP A 268 -23.92 -13.81 21.48
N ASN A 269 -24.64 -13.59 22.60
CA ASN A 269 -25.51 -12.43 22.78
C ASN A 269 -24.77 -11.21 23.33
N ASN A 270 -23.55 -11.39 23.81
CA ASN A 270 -22.74 -10.35 24.44
C ASN A 270 -21.25 -10.57 24.14
N LEU A 271 -20.92 -10.58 22.85
CA LEU A 271 -19.54 -10.71 22.41
C LEU A 271 -18.72 -9.49 22.86
N PRO A 272 -17.46 -9.68 23.33
CA PRO A 272 -16.61 -8.58 23.76
C PRO A 272 -16.44 -7.51 22.67
N ASP A 273 -16.64 -6.25 23.05
CA ASP A 273 -16.61 -5.08 22.19
C ASP A 273 -16.14 -3.88 23.04
N GLY A 274 -14.97 -3.30 22.76
CA GLY A 274 -14.42 -2.23 23.59
C GLY A 274 -12.98 -1.84 23.27
N SER A 275 -12.41 -0.97 24.11
CA SER A 275 -10.98 -0.66 24.04
C SER A 275 -10.16 -1.93 24.30
N CYS A 276 -9.21 -2.24 23.41
CA CYS A 276 -8.41 -3.46 23.49
C CYS A 276 -7.74 -3.63 24.86
N ASP A 277 -7.25 -2.53 25.46
CA ASP A 277 -6.61 -2.56 26.78
C ASP A 277 -7.60 -2.93 27.89
N THR A 278 -8.81 -2.35 27.81
CA THR A 278 -9.85 -2.50 28.84
C THR A 278 -10.43 -3.92 28.85
N ILE A 279 -10.59 -4.53 27.68
CA ILE A 279 -11.15 -5.89 27.55
C ILE A 279 -10.07 -6.96 27.33
N SER A 280 -8.79 -6.64 27.50
CA SER A 280 -7.64 -7.51 27.23
C SER A 280 -7.75 -8.92 27.81
N GLN A 281 -8.25 -9.06 29.05
CA GLN A 281 -8.46 -10.37 29.68
C GLN A 281 -9.48 -11.25 28.92
N GLN A 282 -10.54 -10.63 28.38
CA GLN A 282 -11.55 -11.33 27.57
C GLN A 282 -11.00 -11.72 26.19
N LEU A 283 -10.02 -10.98 25.68
CA LEU A 283 -9.39 -11.19 24.38
C LEU A 283 -8.27 -12.26 24.41
N ALA A 284 -7.84 -12.71 25.60
CA ALA A 284 -6.73 -13.64 25.75
C ALA A 284 -6.81 -14.90 24.85
N PRO A 285 -8.00 -15.52 24.62
CA PRO A 285 -8.11 -16.67 23.72
C PRO A 285 -7.82 -16.36 22.23
N CYS A 286 -7.71 -15.09 21.83
CA CYS A 286 -7.54 -14.66 20.45
C CYS A 286 -6.26 -13.84 20.22
N ALA A 287 -5.40 -13.69 21.23
CA ALA A 287 -4.34 -12.69 21.23
C ALA A 287 -3.13 -13.01 20.32
N SER A 288 -3.01 -14.24 19.82
CA SER A 288 -1.74 -14.73 19.25
C SER A 288 -1.77 -15.05 17.76
N ASN A 289 -2.93 -15.43 17.20
CA ASN A 289 -2.99 -15.96 15.84
C ASN A 289 -3.57 -14.92 14.86
N ILE A 290 -2.71 -14.08 14.30
CA ILE A 290 -3.10 -13.10 13.27
C ILE A 290 -3.40 -13.86 11.98
N ALA A 291 -4.65 -13.81 11.54
CA ALA A 291 -5.03 -14.30 10.22
C ALA A 291 -4.68 -13.27 9.15
N THR A 292 -5.16 -12.02 9.26
CA THR A 292 -4.88 -11.05 8.21
C THR A 292 -4.89 -9.63 8.74
N GLY A 293 -4.45 -8.70 7.91
CA GLY A 293 -4.38 -7.31 8.28
C GLY A 293 -4.27 -6.39 7.09
N TRP A 294 -4.55 -5.12 7.35
CA TRP A 294 -4.38 -4.03 6.42
C TRP A 294 -3.82 -2.84 7.18
N ALA A 295 -2.96 -2.06 6.54
CA ALA A 295 -2.49 -0.79 7.07
C ALA A 295 -2.50 0.26 5.95
N VAL A 296 -2.47 1.53 6.33
CA VAL A 296 -2.34 2.64 5.39
C VAL A 296 -1.21 2.40 4.39
N GLY A 297 -1.51 2.56 3.10
CA GLY A 297 -0.60 2.27 1.99
C GLY A 297 -0.68 0.85 1.41
N GLY A 298 -1.36 -0.08 2.10
CA GLY A 298 -1.69 -1.40 1.56
C GLY A 298 -2.90 -1.36 0.62
N ASP A 299 -2.96 -2.29 -0.33
CA ASP A 299 -4.13 -2.45 -1.18
C ASP A 299 -5.35 -2.87 -0.35
N TYR A 300 -6.49 -2.23 -0.60
CA TYR A 300 -7.73 -2.54 0.10
C TYR A 300 -8.27 -3.93 -0.25
N THR A 301 -7.97 -4.42 -1.45
CA THR A 301 -8.52 -5.69 -1.95
C THR A 301 -7.38 -6.65 -2.25
N VAL A 302 -7.50 -7.88 -1.75
CA VAL A 302 -6.51 -8.94 -1.91
C VAL A 302 -7.20 -10.17 -2.47
N ALA A 303 -6.65 -10.73 -3.55
CA ALA A 303 -7.03 -12.03 -4.07
C ALA A 303 -6.09 -13.10 -3.51
N PHE A 304 -6.65 -14.25 -3.14
CA PHE A 304 -5.86 -15.41 -2.76
C PHE A 304 -5.46 -16.22 -4.01
N PRO A 305 -4.34 -16.98 -3.98
CA PRO A 305 -3.88 -17.81 -5.10
C PRO A 305 -4.96 -18.76 -5.63
N GLU A 306 -4.98 -19.03 -6.94
CA GLU A 306 -6.04 -19.84 -7.57
C GLU A 306 -6.19 -21.24 -6.95
N GLU A 307 -5.10 -21.78 -6.40
CA GLU A 307 -5.01 -23.11 -5.81
C GLU A 307 -5.48 -23.16 -4.35
N ALA A 308 -5.53 -22.03 -3.64
CA ALA A 308 -5.79 -21.99 -2.20
C ALA A 308 -6.90 -21.00 -1.81
N GLY A 309 -7.72 -21.38 -0.83
CA GLY A 309 -8.76 -20.51 -0.29
C GLY A 309 -8.87 -20.61 1.22
N TYR A 310 -9.26 -19.52 1.87
CA TYR A 310 -9.38 -19.47 3.33
C TYR A 310 -10.65 -20.20 3.77
N PRO A 311 -10.53 -21.29 4.54
CA PRO A 311 -11.67 -22.15 4.89
C PRO A 311 -12.63 -21.46 5.88
N VAL A 312 -13.93 -21.61 5.64
CA VAL A 312 -15.01 -21.17 6.54
C VAL A 312 -16.16 -22.16 6.54
N GLY A 313 -16.89 -22.23 7.66
CA GLY A 313 -18.07 -23.08 7.80
C GLY A 313 -17.77 -24.58 7.87
N GLY A 314 -18.83 -25.40 7.88
CA GLY A 314 -18.73 -26.84 8.05
C GLY A 314 -17.97 -27.23 9.33
N ASN A 315 -16.96 -28.09 9.19
CA ASN A 315 -16.13 -28.57 10.30
C ASN A 315 -14.88 -27.71 10.56
N PHE A 316 -14.77 -26.52 9.95
CA PHE A 316 -13.65 -25.62 10.22
C PHE A 316 -13.65 -25.21 11.71
N PRO A 317 -12.54 -25.39 12.45
CA PRO A 317 -12.55 -25.32 13.91
C PRO A 317 -12.69 -23.90 14.48
N ILE A 318 -12.41 -22.86 13.70
CA ILE A 318 -12.43 -21.48 14.19
C ILE A 318 -13.86 -20.96 14.26
N LYS A 319 -14.30 -20.65 15.50
CA LYS A 319 -15.67 -20.20 15.80
C LYS A 319 -15.79 -18.69 15.96
N TYR A 320 -14.71 -18.04 16.36
CA TYR A 320 -14.67 -16.63 16.69
C TYR A 320 -13.43 -15.97 16.10
N TYR A 321 -13.58 -14.70 15.76
CA TYR A 321 -12.54 -13.85 15.24
C TYR A 321 -12.47 -12.57 16.06
N LEU A 322 -11.26 -12.12 16.37
CA LEU A 322 -11.04 -10.78 16.93
C LEU A 322 -10.68 -9.84 15.78
N VAL A 323 -11.41 -8.74 15.63
CA VAL A 323 -10.98 -7.61 14.79
C VAL A 323 -10.51 -6.49 15.69
N GLN A 324 -9.26 -6.08 15.49
CA GLN A 324 -8.65 -4.91 16.11
C GLN A 324 -8.55 -3.81 15.06
N MET A 325 -9.12 -2.64 15.38
CA MET A 325 -9.01 -1.42 14.59
C MET A 325 -8.14 -0.43 15.34
N HIS A 326 -7.11 0.09 14.68
CA HIS A 326 -6.28 1.16 15.22
C HIS A 326 -6.57 2.48 14.49
N TYR A 327 -6.87 3.50 15.29
CA TYR A 327 -7.07 4.87 14.85
C TYR A 327 -5.89 5.74 15.28
N ASP A 328 -5.33 6.48 14.33
CA ASP A 328 -4.36 7.56 14.55
C ASP A 328 -5.10 8.90 14.43
N ASN A 329 -5.30 9.60 15.55
CA ASN A 329 -6.08 10.83 15.63
C ASN A 329 -5.26 11.94 16.31
N PRO A 330 -4.17 12.41 15.67
CA PRO A 330 -3.23 13.36 16.27
C PRO A 330 -3.87 14.71 16.63
N ASN A 331 -4.96 15.08 15.95
CA ASN A 331 -5.71 16.30 16.22
C ASN A 331 -6.84 16.11 17.26
N GLN A 332 -6.99 14.90 17.83
CA GLN A 332 -8.00 14.56 18.83
C GLN A 332 -9.41 14.98 18.41
N LEU A 333 -9.74 14.75 17.14
CA LEU A 333 -11.03 15.06 16.57
C LEU A 333 -12.13 14.29 17.30
N SER A 334 -13.25 14.96 17.56
CA SER A 334 -14.43 14.40 18.23
C SER A 334 -15.60 14.24 17.26
N ASN A 335 -16.65 13.53 17.69
CA ASN A 335 -17.88 13.31 16.91
C ASN A 335 -17.65 12.61 15.55
N ARG A 336 -16.64 11.73 15.49
CA ARG A 336 -16.37 10.89 14.34
C ARG A 336 -16.97 9.52 14.62
N THR A 337 -17.83 9.06 13.72
CA THR A 337 -18.38 7.70 13.75
C THR A 337 -17.72 6.87 12.66
N ASP A 338 -17.44 5.61 12.97
CA ASP A 338 -16.80 4.68 12.05
C ASP A 338 -17.60 3.38 11.92
N SER A 339 -17.70 2.88 10.69
CA SER A 339 -18.27 1.56 10.38
C SER A 339 -17.31 0.75 9.48
N SER A 340 -16.01 0.96 9.65
CA SER A 340 -14.96 0.26 8.93
C SER A 340 -14.87 -1.21 9.38
N GLY A 341 -14.19 -2.03 8.59
CA GLY A 341 -14.03 -3.46 8.85
C GLY A 341 -13.42 -4.22 7.68
N ILE A 342 -13.71 -5.51 7.61
CA ILE A 342 -13.19 -6.41 6.56
C ILE A 342 -14.31 -7.28 5.99
N ARG A 343 -14.27 -7.52 4.68
CA ARG A 343 -15.17 -8.39 3.92
C ARG A 343 -14.39 -9.54 3.32
N PHE A 344 -14.94 -10.75 3.35
CA PHE A 344 -14.39 -11.92 2.67
C PHE A 344 -15.33 -12.40 1.57
N TYR A 345 -14.79 -12.65 0.38
CA TYR A 345 -15.55 -13.09 -0.79
C TYR A 345 -15.52 -14.60 -0.91
N ILE A 346 -16.70 -15.23 -0.94
CA ILE A 346 -16.85 -16.68 -1.00
C ILE A 346 -16.79 -17.17 -2.44
N GLY A 347 -15.87 -18.09 -2.70
CA GLY A 347 -15.77 -18.80 -3.97
C GLY A 347 -17.00 -19.67 -4.24
N LYS A 348 -17.29 -19.86 -5.53
CA LYS A 348 -18.35 -20.77 -5.98
C LYS A 348 -18.02 -22.23 -5.69
N GLU A 349 -16.74 -22.59 -5.85
CA GLU A 349 -16.21 -23.93 -5.64
C GLU A 349 -15.10 -23.93 -4.58
N LEU A 350 -14.81 -25.10 -4.01
CA LEU A 350 -13.63 -25.29 -3.18
C LEU A 350 -12.36 -25.27 -4.05
N ARG A 351 -11.33 -24.60 -3.55
CA ARG A 351 -9.98 -24.66 -4.14
C ARG A 351 -9.24 -25.90 -3.61
N GLN A 352 -8.16 -26.27 -4.28
CA GLN A 352 -7.41 -27.50 -3.99
C GLN A 352 -6.85 -27.53 -2.57
N TYR A 353 -6.40 -26.38 -2.05
CA TYR A 353 -5.75 -26.25 -0.76
C TYR A 353 -6.46 -25.27 0.16
N ASP A 354 -6.27 -25.48 1.47
CA ASP A 354 -6.69 -24.54 2.50
C ASP A 354 -5.58 -23.50 2.69
N LEU A 355 -5.98 -22.23 2.68
CA LEU A 355 -5.10 -21.14 3.06
C LEU A 355 -5.09 -21.03 4.58
N GLY A 356 -3.89 -20.99 5.17
CA GLY A 356 -3.67 -20.68 6.57
C GLY A 356 -2.67 -19.53 6.73
N TYR A 357 -2.51 -19.08 7.97
CA TYR A 357 -1.60 -18.00 8.32
C TYR A 357 -0.60 -18.48 9.37
N LEU A 358 0.64 -17.97 9.25
CA LEU A 358 1.74 -18.31 10.14
C LEU A 358 2.44 -17.02 10.55
N THR A 359 2.39 -16.71 11.84
CA THR A 359 3.15 -15.59 12.42
C THR A 359 4.53 -16.06 12.83
N LEU A 360 5.57 -15.42 12.30
CA LEU A 360 6.97 -15.65 12.67
C LEU A 360 7.57 -14.34 13.16
N GLY A 361 8.32 -14.37 14.26
CA GLY A 361 9.00 -13.19 14.78
C GLY A 361 9.36 -13.30 16.25
N ALA A 362 9.92 -12.21 16.77
CA ALA A 362 10.23 -12.06 18.18
C ALA A 362 8.95 -11.73 18.96
N ASP A 363 8.87 -12.20 20.20
CA ASP A 363 7.83 -11.77 21.12
C ASP A 363 7.94 -10.25 21.34
N SER A 364 6.82 -9.55 21.16
CA SER A 364 6.72 -8.10 21.33
C SER A 364 6.77 -7.64 22.79
N SER A 365 6.84 -8.56 23.75
CA SER A 365 7.05 -8.22 25.16
C SER A 365 8.41 -7.57 25.40
N ALA A 366 8.52 -6.76 26.45
CA ALA A 366 9.78 -6.14 26.87
C ALA A 366 10.87 -7.16 27.24
N ILE A 367 10.50 -8.43 27.43
CA ILE A 367 11.41 -9.54 27.70
C ILE A 367 11.86 -10.19 26.37
N GLY A 368 10.98 -10.22 25.36
CA GLY A 368 11.24 -10.81 24.05
C GLY A 368 11.99 -9.91 23.07
N LEU A 369 11.85 -8.59 23.20
CA LEU A 369 12.45 -7.62 22.27
C LEU A 369 12.88 -6.33 22.98
N ALA A 370 14.20 -6.18 23.20
CA ALA A 370 14.79 -4.99 23.79
C ALA A 370 15.97 -4.47 22.95
N ILE A 371 15.81 -3.29 22.35
CA ILE A 371 16.85 -2.64 21.54
C ILE A 371 17.58 -1.60 22.42
N PRO A 372 18.90 -1.73 22.63
CA PRO A 372 19.66 -0.74 23.39
C PRO A 372 19.60 0.66 22.75
N PRO A 373 19.53 1.74 23.54
CA PRO A 373 19.50 3.08 22.98
C PRO A 373 20.82 3.43 22.27
N LYS A 374 20.72 4.21 21.19
CA LYS A 374 21.86 4.80 20.43
C LYS A 374 22.78 3.80 19.71
N VAL A 375 22.32 2.58 19.46
CA VAL A 375 23.00 1.65 18.55
C VAL A 375 22.65 1.99 17.10
N GLU A 376 23.64 2.01 16.21
CA GLU A 376 23.43 2.32 14.79
C GLU A 376 22.73 1.17 14.06
N ARG A 377 23.04 -0.07 14.43
CA ARG A 377 22.43 -1.28 13.89
C ARG A 377 22.29 -2.34 14.99
N PHE A 378 21.10 -2.92 15.09
CA PHE A 378 20.82 -4.04 15.99
C PHE A 378 20.01 -5.08 15.22
N ILE A 379 20.47 -6.33 15.24
CA ILE A 379 19.84 -7.43 14.52
C ILE A 379 19.01 -8.24 15.51
N VAL A 380 17.77 -8.52 15.14
CA VAL A 380 16.85 -9.35 15.91
C VAL A 380 16.58 -10.60 15.09
N ASP A 381 17.07 -11.73 15.56
CA ASP A 381 16.84 -13.03 14.93
C ASP A 381 15.72 -13.78 15.65
N SER A 382 14.89 -14.49 14.89
CA SER A 382 13.82 -15.33 15.41
C SER A 382 13.74 -16.62 14.60
N TYR A 383 13.40 -17.72 15.28
CA TYR A 383 13.53 -19.05 14.72
C TYR A 383 12.26 -19.87 14.96
N CYS A 384 11.82 -20.61 13.94
CA CYS A 384 10.89 -21.72 14.09
C CYS A 384 11.73 -23.00 14.22
N SER A 385 11.68 -23.66 15.37
CA SER A 385 12.51 -24.84 15.63
C SER A 385 12.07 -26.05 14.79
N ALA A 386 12.99 -27.00 14.59
CA ALA A 386 12.66 -28.27 13.93
C ALA A 386 11.49 -28.97 14.64
N ASP A 387 11.46 -28.94 15.97
CA ASP A 387 10.37 -29.50 16.78
C ASP A 387 9.01 -28.84 16.49
N ALA A 388 8.99 -27.53 16.26
CA ALA A 388 7.76 -26.83 15.87
C ALA A 388 7.32 -27.26 14.46
N THR A 389 8.26 -27.31 13.51
CA THR A 389 7.96 -27.70 12.11
C THR A 389 7.56 -29.17 11.94
N MET A 390 7.88 -30.05 12.91
CA MET A 390 7.39 -31.44 12.90
C MET A 390 5.86 -31.54 13.00
N ASN A 391 5.17 -30.47 13.40
CA ASN A 391 3.70 -30.41 13.43
C ASN A 391 3.09 -30.02 12.08
N PHE A 392 3.91 -29.73 11.06
CA PHE A 392 3.41 -29.47 9.70
C PHE A 392 3.01 -30.77 9.00
N PRO A 393 2.16 -30.70 7.95
CA PRO A 393 1.85 -31.86 7.11
C PRO A 393 3.12 -32.52 6.55
N GLU A 394 3.07 -33.83 6.30
CA GLU A 394 4.23 -34.58 5.77
C GLU A 394 4.67 -34.05 4.39
N GLU A 395 3.72 -33.62 3.57
CA GLU A 395 3.94 -32.95 2.28
C GLU A 395 4.49 -31.52 2.40
N GLY A 396 4.57 -30.98 3.62
CA GLY A 396 5.01 -29.63 3.92
C GLY A 396 3.94 -28.57 3.68
N ILE A 397 4.38 -27.31 3.66
CA ILE A 397 3.54 -26.13 3.39
C ILE A 397 4.16 -25.30 2.27
N THR A 398 3.33 -24.58 1.51
CA THR A 398 3.78 -23.63 0.49
C THR A 398 3.51 -22.20 0.96
N ILE A 399 4.56 -21.38 1.04
CA ILE A 399 4.44 -19.96 1.37
C ILE A 399 4.08 -19.19 0.11
N VAL A 400 2.90 -18.58 0.10
CA VAL A 400 2.36 -17.84 -1.05
C VAL A 400 2.39 -16.32 -0.89
N SER A 401 2.55 -15.83 0.34
CA SER A 401 2.65 -14.41 0.67
C SER A 401 3.36 -14.21 2.00
N ALA A 402 3.93 -13.02 2.20
CA ALA A 402 4.57 -12.61 3.44
C ALA A 402 4.24 -11.14 3.75
N PHE A 403 3.97 -10.85 5.02
CA PHE A 403 3.62 -9.52 5.52
C PHE A 403 4.60 -9.12 6.64
N PRO A 404 5.70 -8.39 6.33
CA PRO A 404 6.61 -7.92 7.35
C PRO A 404 5.98 -6.78 8.16
N HIS A 405 6.13 -6.81 9.47
CA HIS A 405 5.64 -5.78 10.38
C HIS A 405 6.73 -5.34 11.35
N THR A 406 6.96 -4.02 11.43
CA THR A 406 7.86 -3.39 12.40
C THR A 406 7.31 -2.03 12.82
N HIS A 407 7.72 -1.53 13.98
CA HIS A 407 7.49 -0.14 14.36
C HIS A 407 8.52 0.80 13.68
N LEU A 408 8.55 2.07 14.10
CA LEU A 408 9.32 3.15 13.45
C LEU A 408 10.83 2.91 13.28
N GLN A 409 11.43 2.06 14.11
CA GLN A 409 12.88 1.78 14.08
C GLN A 409 13.25 0.59 13.18
N GLY A 410 12.27 -0.16 12.65
CA GLY A 410 12.53 -1.29 11.78
C GLY A 410 13.20 -0.86 10.46
N LYS A 411 14.22 -1.62 10.07
CA LYS A 411 14.94 -1.51 8.80
C LYS A 411 15.29 -2.93 8.32
N LEU A 412 15.27 -3.14 7.00
CA LEU A 412 15.73 -4.38 6.35
C LEU A 412 17.14 -4.20 5.81
#